data_AF-W7LPV9-F1
#
_entry.id   AF-W7LPV9-F1
#
_cell.length_a   1.000
_cell.length_b   1.000
_cell.length_c   1.000
_cell.angle_alpha   90.00
_cell.angle_beta   90.00
_cell.angle_gamma   90.00
#
_symmetry.space_group_name_H-M   'P 1'
#
loop_
_entity.id
_entity.type
_entity.pdbx_description
1 polymer ?
#
loop_
_entity_poly.entity_id
_entity_poly.type
_entity_poly.pdbx_seq_one_letter_code
_entity_poly.pdbx_strand_id
1 'polypeptide(L)'
;MSVKINVGNRSLRIGAVPLTQEEFAPFGDVVSNPRPSLLPSKHASGGGSLPYNGTTANQGTAIRYADVSKPQDLLSQAPSSNGRLIMSQFVCEARTLAPASDDASQSEFTVNILERHPFTSQTFAPLASTASKYLVIVAPSLPPSPQDDGLPVPSGEGLPGRGLPDLNGLRAFVATDHQAVTYAAGTWHAPMVALDRHIRGA
;
A
#
# COMPACT_ATOMS: atom_id res chain seq x y z
N MET A 1 9.29 8.24 13.34
CA MET A 1 9.77 8.30 11.95
C MET A 1 8.93 9.31 11.19
N SER A 2 9.58 10.23 10.50
CA SER A 2 8.95 11.16 9.57
C SER A 2 9.33 10.80 8.13
N VAL A 3 8.47 11.10 7.19
CA VAL A 3 8.77 11.08 5.76
C VAL A 3 8.85 12.51 5.29
N LYS A 4 9.99 12.87 4.70
CA LYS A 4 10.15 14.11 3.95
C LYS A 4 9.95 13.83 2.49
N ILE A 5 9.18 14.66 1.83
CA ILE A 5 8.85 14.49 0.42
C ILE A 5 9.20 15.79 -0.27
N ASN A 6 10.14 15.68 -1.21
CA ASN A 6 10.53 16.77 -2.09
C ASN A 6 9.90 16.50 -3.45
N VAL A 7 8.86 17.25 -3.82
CA VAL A 7 8.27 17.17 -5.17
C VAL A 7 8.48 18.51 -5.85
N GLY A 8 9.35 18.53 -6.85
CA GLY A 8 9.79 19.77 -7.50
C GLY A 8 10.41 20.74 -6.48
N ASN A 9 9.80 21.92 -6.31
CA ASN A 9 10.27 22.96 -5.39
C ASN A 9 9.60 22.90 -4.00
N ARG A 10 8.73 21.93 -3.75
CA ARG A 10 8.01 21.79 -2.47
C ARG A 10 8.69 20.75 -1.60
N SER A 11 9.01 21.13 -0.37
CA SER A 11 9.50 20.23 0.68
C SER A 11 8.42 20.11 1.75
N LEU A 12 7.78 18.95 1.83
CA LEU A 12 6.78 18.61 2.84
C LEU A 12 7.35 17.58 3.80
N ARG A 13 6.92 17.63 5.06
CA ARG A 13 7.31 16.63 6.04
C ARG A 13 6.09 16.18 6.82
N ILE A 14 5.87 14.87 6.85
CA ILE A 14 4.74 14.24 7.54
C ILE A 14 5.22 13.10 8.43
N GLY A 15 4.46 12.79 9.48
CA GLY A 15 4.71 11.61 10.31
C GLY A 15 4.23 10.33 9.60
N ALA A 16 5.01 9.25 9.70
CA ALA A 16 4.53 7.93 9.31
C ALA A 16 3.81 7.28 10.49
N VAL A 17 2.59 6.80 10.27
CA VAL A 17 1.75 6.12 11.28
C VAL A 17 1.64 4.62 11.00
N PRO A 18 1.25 3.77 11.96
CA PRO A 18 1.01 2.35 11.66
C PRO A 18 -0.03 2.17 10.55
N LEU A 19 0.22 1.24 9.62
CA LEU A 19 -0.74 0.91 8.56
C LEU A 19 -1.96 0.18 9.15
N THR A 20 -3.16 0.69 8.86
CA THR A 20 -4.43 0.02 9.14
C THR A 20 -5.33 0.04 7.89
N GLN A 21 -6.29 -0.88 7.81
CA GLN A 21 -7.26 -0.89 6.70
C GLN A 21 -8.09 0.39 6.69
N GLU A 22 -8.50 0.89 7.86
CA GLU A 22 -9.41 2.03 7.98
C GLU A 22 -8.77 3.31 7.42
N GLU A 23 -7.51 3.56 7.76
CA GLU A 23 -6.79 4.75 7.30
C GLU A 23 -6.31 4.63 5.85
N PHE A 24 -6.14 3.40 5.35
CA PHE A 24 -5.68 3.13 3.99
C PHE A 24 -6.82 2.96 2.96
N ALA A 25 -8.06 2.74 3.42
CA ALA A 25 -9.24 2.48 2.58
C ALA A 25 -9.45 3.46 1.41
N PRO A 26 -9.14 4.78 1.51
CA PRO A 26 -9.26 5.68 0.36
C PRO A 26 -8.28 5.39 -0.78
N PHE A 27 -7.22 4.63 -0.53
CA PHE A 27 -6.10 4.40 -1.44
C PHE A 27 -6.05 2.96 -1.97
N GLY A 28 -6.73 2.03 -1.28
CA GLY A 28 -6.76 0.62 -1.60
C GLY A 28 -7.03 -0.26 -0.38
N ASP A 29 -6.44 -1.45 -0.35
CA ASP A 29 -6.68 -2.46 0.68
C ASP A 29 -5.39 -2.91 1.36
N VAL A 30 -5.50 -3.27 2.64
CA VAL A 30 -4.48 -3.88 3.49
C VAL A 30 -4.89 -5.33 3.73
N VAL A 31 -4.13 -6.26 3.16
CA VAL A 31 -4.35 -7.68 3.34
C VAL A 31 -3.51 -8.18 4.50
N SER A 32 -4.16 -8.72 5.53
CA SER A 32 -3.51 -9.33 6.69
C SER A 32 -4.40 -10.42 7.29
N ASN A 33 -3.85 -11.24 8.19
CA ASN A 33 -4.67 -12.19 8.95
C ASN A 33 -5.50 -11.41 10.00
N PRO A 34 -6.84 -11.35 9.91
CA PRO A 34 -7.65 -10.56 10.81
C PRO A 34 -7.81 -11.19 12.21
N ARG A 35 -7.40 -12.45 12.39
CA ARG A 35 -7.47 -13.18 13.67
C ARG A 35 -6.19 -14.02 13.85
N PRO A 36 -5.01 -13.39 14.05
CA PRO A 36 -3.72 -14.11 14.07
C PRO A 36 -3.59 -15.12 15.22
N SER A 37 -4.34 -14.94 16.30
CA SER A 37 -4.36 -15.86 17.46
C SER A 37 -5.42 -16.97 17.36
N LEU A 38 -6.30 -16.94 16.35
CA LEU A 38 -7.39 -17.91 16.23
C LEU A 38 -6.92 -19.15 15.46
N LEU A 39 -6.92 -20.29 16.14
CA LEU A 39 -6.73 -21.58 15.48
C LEU A 39 -8.02 -21.98 14.74
N PRO A 40 -7.96 -22.36 13.45
CA PRO A 40 -9.14 -22.78 12.68
C PRO A 40 -9.97 -23.88 13.34
N SER A 41 -9.33 -24.88 13.94
CA SER A 41 -10.01 -25.99 14.62
C SER A 41 -10.80 -25.56 15.87
N LYS A 42 -10.32 -24.52 16.56
CA LYS A 42 -11.03 -23.91 17.69
C LYS A 42 -12.27 -23.16 17.22
N HIS A 43 -12.18 -22.47 16.09
CA HIS A 43 -13.36 -21.82 15.50
C HIS A 43 -14.38 -22.85 14.98
N ALA A 44 -13.92 -23.89 14.28
CA ALA A 44 -14.78 -24.92 13.73
C ALA A 44 -15.62 -25.66 14.81
N SER A 45 -15.07 -25.82 16.02
CA SER A 45 -15.77 -26.43 17.15
C SER A 45 -16.55 -25.43 18.00
N GLY A 46 -16.09 -24.19 18.12
CA GLY A 46 -16.67 -23.17 19.00
C GLY A 46 -17.63 -22.18 18.34
N GLY A 47 -17.67 -22.13 17.00
CA GLY A 47 -18.46 -21.14 16.25
C GLY A 47 -17.95 -19.69 16.43
N GLY A 48 -18.85 -18.73 16.21
CA GLY A 48 -18.58 -17.29 16.31
C GLY A 48 -18.64 -16.57 14.97
N SER A 49 -18.57 -15.23 15.00
CA SER A 49 -18.51 -14.42 13.77
C SER A 49 -17.07 -14.24 13.30
N LEU A 50 -16.88 -14.35 11.98
CA LEU A 50 -15.64 -14.02 11.31
C LEU A 50 -15.83 -12.77 10.46
N PRO A 51 -14.83 -11.88 10.38
CA PRO A 51 -14.84 -10.78 9.42
C PRO A 51 -14.73 -11.31 7.99
N TYR A 52 -14.93 -10.45 6.99
CA TYR A 52 -14.69 -10.77 5.58
C TYR A 52 -15.46 -12.00 5.09
N ASN A 53 -16.70 -12.20 5.56
CA ASN A 53 -17.52 -13.39 5.28
C ASN A 53 -16.72 -14.69 5.47
N GLY A 54 -15.92 -14.74 6.55
CA GLY A 54 -15.02 -15.85 6.82
C GLY A 54 -15.78 -17.16 6.93
N THR A 55 -15.28 -18.20 6.27
CA THR A 55 -15.89 -19.53 6.26
C THR A 55 -14.88 -20.58 6.69
N THR A 56 -15.35 -21.57 7.46
CA THR A 56 -14.57 -22.77 7.74
C THR A 56 -14.34 -23.57 6.46
N ALA A 57 -13.10 -24.01 6.25
CA ALA A 57 -12.68 -24.81 5.11
C ALA A 57 -11.84 -26.01 5.57
N ASN A 58 -11.51 -26.92 4.65
CA ASN A 58 -10.65 -28.08 4.86
C ASN A 58 -11.01 -28.88 6.13
N GLN A 59 -12.29 -29.26 6.25
CA GLN A 59 -12.81 -30.05 7.38
C GLN A 59 -12.50 -29.44 8.76
N GLY A 60 -12.50 -28.10 8.87
CA GLY A 60 -12.25 -27.41 10.15
C GLY A 60 -10.81 -26.99 10.39
N THR A 61 -9.89 -27.30 9.47
CA THR A 61 -8.46 -26.98 9.63
C THR A 61 -8.04 -25.67 8.99
N ALA A 62 -8.93 -25.02 8.21
CA ALA A 62 -8.68 -23.73 7.60
C ALA A 62 -9.85 -22.76 7.80
N ILE A 63 -9.54 -21.47 7.75
CA ILE A 63 -10.52 -20.39 7.61
C ILE A 63 -10.19 -19.65 6.31
N ARG A 64 -11.18 -19.51 5.42
CA ARG A 64 -11.10 -18.65 4.24
C ARG A 64 -11.78 -17.33 4.55
N TYR A 65 -11.02 -16.25 4.58
CA TYR A 65 -11.54 -14.88 4.57
C TYR A 65 -11.74 -14.46 3.10
N ALA A 66 -12.96 -14.07 2.73
CA ALA A 66 -13.31 -13.68 1.37
C ALA A 66 -13.13 -12.18 1.15
N ASP A 67 -12.77 -11.77 -0.07
CA ASP A 67 -12.75 -10.36 -0.48
C ASP A 67 -11.91 -9.44 0.44
N VAL A 68 -10.78 -9.97 0.92
CA VAL A 68 -9.81 -9.22 1.77
C VAL A 68 -9.08 -8.11 1.01
N SER A 69 -9.20 -8.08 -0.32
CA SER A 69 -8.76 -7.02 -1.21
C SER A 69 -9.65 -7.01 -2.46
N LYS A 70 -9.81 -5.85 -3.09
CA LYS A 70 -10.70 -5.61 -4.23
C LYS A 70 -9.91 -5.05 -5.42
N PRO A 71 -8.98 -5.82 -6.00
CA PRO A 71 -8.20 -5.36 -7.14
C PRO A 71 -9.12 -5.04 -8.34
N GLN A 72 -8.81 -3.95 -9.02
CA GLN A 72 -9.55 -3.47 -10.19
C GLN A 72 -8.84 -3.91 -11.47
N ASP A 73 -9.60 -4.52 -12.37
CA ASP A 73 -9.18 -4.84 -13.74
C ASP A 73 -9.78 -3.83 -14.72
N LEU A 74 -8.94 -2.91 -15.19
CA LEU A 74 -9.29 -1.91 -16.20
C LEU A 74 -8.41 -2.07 -17.45
N LEU A 75 -7.83 -3.27 -17.65
CA LEU A 75 -6.89 -3.54 -18.73
C LEU A 75 -7.51 -3.35 -20.12
N SER A 76 -8.83 -3.56 -20.26
CA SER A 76 -9.55 -3.32 -21.52
C SER A 76 -9.56 -1.86 -21.97
N GLN A 77 -9.31 -0.92 -21.04
CA GLN A 77 -9.22 0.52 -21.32
C GLN A 77 -7.76 0.99 -21.46
N ALA A 78 -6.78 0.12 -21.20
CA ALA A 78 -5.38 0.49 -21.24
C ALA A 78 -4.89 0.71 -22.69
N PRO A 79 -4.12 1.79 -22.98
CA PRO A 79 -3.61 2.06 -24.33
C PRO A 79 -2.69 0.96 -24.90
N SER A 80 -2.06 0.17 -24.04
CA SER A 80 -1.13 -0.90 -24.46
C SER A 80 -1.83 -2.07 -25.16
N SER A 81 -3.15 -2.23 -25.01
CA SER A 81 -4.01 -3.25 -25.65
C SER A 81 -3.66 -4.73 -25.39
N ASN A 82 -2.55 -5.03 -24.72
CA ASN A 82 -2.05 -6.39 -24.44
C ASN A 82 -1.76 -6.63 -22.95
N GLY A 83 -2.35 -5.80 -22.09
CA GLY A 83 -2.21 -5.91 -20.65
C GLY A 83 -2.73 -7.25 -20.14
N ARG A 84 -2.03 -7.84 -19.18
CA ARG A 84 -2.44 -9.07 -18.50
C ARG A 84 -2.00 -9.01 -17.05
N LEU A 85 -2.66 -9.80 -16.21
CA LEU A 85 -2.17 -10.05 -14.86
C LEU A 85 -0.80 -10.73 -14.92
N ILE A 86 0.16 -10.18 -14.19
CA ILE A 86 1.49 -10.77 -14.01
C ILE A 86 1.82 -10.86 -12.52
N MET A 87 2.66 -11.82 -12.18
CA MET A 87 3.30 -11.91 -10.87
C MET A 87 4.79 -11.68 -11.07
N SER A 88 5.37 -10.82 -10.24
CA SER A 88 6.78 -10.48 -10.28
C SER A 88 7.34 -10.46 -8.87
N GLN A 89 8.62 -10.79 -8.74
CA GLN A 89 9.34 -10.71 -7.48
C GLN A 89 10.32 -9.56 -7.54
N PHE A 90 10.24 -8.68 -6.56
CA PHE A 90 11.24 -7.64 -6.33
C PHE A 90 12.11 -8.05 -5.15
N VAL A 91 13.42 -7.93 -5.32
CA VAL A 91 14.39 -8.05 -4.22
C VAL A 91 14.84 -6.64 -3.89
N CYS A 92 14.48 -6.15 -2.70
CA CYS A 92 14.72 -4.78 -2.28
C CYS A 92 15.78 -4.72 -1.20
N GLU A 93 16.74 -3.80 -1.35
CA GLU A 93 17.63 -3.41 -0.26
C GLU A 93 16.89 -2.46 0.70
N ALA A 94 17.16 -2.62 2.00
CA ALA A 94 16.63 -1.72 3.02
C ALA A 94 17.16 -0.31 2.80
N ARG A 95 16.29 0.69 2.88
CA ARG A 95 16.64 2.08 2.62
C ARG A 95 17.20 2.75 3.87
N THR A 96 18.37 3.37 3.73
CA THR A 96 18.98 4.18 4.80
C THR A 96 18.11 5.38 5.13
N LEU A 97 17.91 5.61 6.42
CA LEU A 97 17.17 6.75 6.94
C LEU A 97 18.15 7.78 7.49
N ALA A 98 17.94 9.05 7.17
CA ALA A 98 18.73 10.14 7.75
C ALA A 98 18.19 10.49 9.15
N PRO A 99 19.01 11.05 10.05
CA PRO A 99 18.49 11.76 11.22
C PRO A 99 17.58 12.90 10.75
N ALA A 100 16.45 13.11 11.43
CA ALA A 100 15.59 14.24 11.17
C ALA A 100 16.29 15.57 11.51
N SER A 101 16.00 16.62 10.75
CA SER A 101 16.68 17.91 10.85
C SER A 101 16.40 18.68 12.14
N ASP A 102 15.28 18.41 12.81
CA ASP A 102 14.82 19.09 14.03
C ASP A 102 14.95 18.23 15.30
N ASP A 103 15.00 16.90 15.15
CA ASP A 103 15.17 15.94 16.25
C ASP A 103 15.98 14.74 15.75
N ALA A 104 17.27 14.70 16.10
CA ALA A 104 18.17 13.62 15.71
C ALA A 104 17.80 12.24 16.30
N SER A 105 16.88 12.18 17.27
CA SER A 105 16.32 10.91 17.77
C SER A 105 15.27 10.31 16.82
N GLN A 106 14.77 11.10 15.86
CA GLN A 106 13.86 10.65 14.82
C GLN A 106 14.62 10.38 13.52
N SER A 107 14.09 9.44 12.74
CA SER A 107 14.58 9.15 11.40
C SER A 107 13.67 9.76 10.34
N GLU A 108 14.28 10.17 9.23
CA GLU A 108 13.67 10.78 8.07
C GLU A 108 14.01 10.00 6.79
N PHE A 109 12.99 9.77 5.96
CA PHE A 109 13.15 9.23 4.62
C PHE A 109 12.76 10.27 3.59
N THR A 110 13.59 10.49 2.56
CA THR A 110 13.30 11.44 1.48
C THR A 110 12.69 10.74 0.27
N VAL A 111 11.50 11.17 -0.14
CA VAL A 111 10.84 10.75 -1.38
C VAL A 111 10.89 11.87 -2.41
N ASN A 112 11.29 11.54 -3.63
CA ASN A 112 11.39 12.50 -4.73
C ASN A 112 10.38 12.24 -5.87
N ILE A 113 9.74 11.07 -5.87
CA ILE A 113 8.86 10.63 -6.96
C ILE A 113 7.64 9.94 -6.36
N LEU A 114 6.48 10.25 -6.92
CA LEU A 114 5.27 9.46 -6.81
C LEU A 114 4.91 8.94 -8.21
N GLU A 115 4.44 7.72 -8.27
CA GLU A 115 3.99 7.04 -9.48
C GLU A 115 2.54 6.58 -9.31
N ARG A 116 1.90 6.18 -10.41
CA ARG A 116 0.56 5.58 -10.40
C ARG A 116 0.39 4.62 -11.57
N HIS A 117 -0.58 3.72 -11.44
CA HIS A 117 -1.00 2.80 -12.49
C HIS A 117 -2.49 2.98 -12.78
N PRO A 118 -2.88 3.80 -13.78
CA PRO A 118 -4.28 4.19 -13.97
C PRO A 118 -5.25 3.05 -14.27
N PHE A 119 -4.76 1.94 -14.84
CA PHE A 119 -5.59 0.84 -15.36
C PHE A 119 -5.47 -0.46 -14.58
N THR A 120 -4.68 -0.49 -13.51
CA THR A 120 -4.43 -1.72 -12.75
C THR A 120 -4.26 -1.41 -11.27
N SER A 121 -4.86 -2.22 -10.42
CA SER A 121 -4.37 -2.35 -9.05
C SER A 121 -2.97 -2.99 -9.03
N GLN A 122 -2.20 -2.66 -8.01
CA GLN A 122 -0.88 -3.26 -7.77
C GLN A 122 -0.79 -3.74 -6.34
N THR A 123 -0.44 -5.01 -6.16
CA THR A 123 -0.32 -5.63 -4.83
C THR A 123 1.14 -5.94 -4.52
N PHE A 124 1.60 -5.49 -3.36
CA PHE A 124 2.87 -5.90 -2.77
C PHE A 124 2.63 -6.71 -1.52
N ALA A 125 3.12 -7.95 -1.52
CA ALA A 125 3.08 -8.87 -0.39
C ALA A 125 4.49 -9.28 0.00
N PRO A 126 4.95 -8.98 1.23
CA PRO A 126 6.18 -9.56 1.76
C PRO A 126 6.08 -11.10 1.75
N LEU A 127 7.14 -11.77 1.29
CA LEU A 127 7.22 -13.24 1.32
C LEU A 127 8.08 -13.71 2.50
N ALA A 128 9.38 -13.46 2.41
CA ALA A 128 10.35 -13.67 3.48
C ALA A 128 11.45 -12.63 3.32
N SER A 129 11.84 -11.99 4.42
CA SER A 129 12.85 -10.94 4.43
C SER A 129 13.53 -10.83 5.80
N THR A 130 14.72 -10.26 5.84
CA THR A 130 15.37 -9.82 7.08
C THR A 130 14.78 -8.50 7.58
N ALA A 131 14.18 -7.71 6.69
CA ALA A 131 13.37 -6.55 7.02
C ALA A 131 12.01 -7.00 7.61
N SER A 132 11.55 -6.29 8.64
CA SER A 132 10.25 -6.55 9.29
C SER A 132 9.20 -5.47 9.03
N LYS A 133 9.59 -4.40 8.30
CA LYS A 133 8.75 -3.23 8.04
C LYS A 133 9.05 -2.66 6.66
N TYR A 134 8.09 -1.92 6.13
CA TYR A 134 8.26 -1.13 4.91
C TYR A 134 7.41 0.14 4.97
N LEU A 135 7.77 1.16 4.20
CA LEU A 135 6.95 2.37 4.06
C LEU A 135 5.96 2.22 2.91
N VAL A 136 4.75 2.71 3.17
CA VAL A 136 3.68 2.90 2.19
C VAL A 136 3.34 4.37 2.20
N ILE A 137 3.55 5.04 1.08
CA ILE A 137 3.38 6.49 0.97
C ILE A 137 2.45 6.73 -0.19
N VAL A 138 1.34 7.42 0.05
CA VAL A 138 0.24 7.58 -0.91
C VAL A 138 -0.27 9.01 -0.92
N ALA A 139 -0.85 9.42 -2.03
CA ALA A 139 -1.52 10.71 -2.15
C ALA A 139 -2.85 10.54 -2.92
N PRO A 140 -3.89 11.32 -2.58
CA PRO A 140 -5.05 11.45 -3.43
C PRO A 140 -4.67 12.18 -4.73
N SER A 141 -5.55 12.12 -5.73
CA SER A 141 -5.42 12.93 -6.95
C SER A 141 -6.09 14.28 -6.75
N LEU A 142 -5.47 15.34 -7.26
CA LEU A 142 -6.14 16.61 -7.50
C LEU A 142 -7.27 16.45 -8.54
N PRO A 143 -8.21 17.40 -8.62
CA PRO A 143 -9.09 17.49 -9.77
C PRO A 143 -8.30 17.60 -11.09
N PRO A 144 -8.80 17.05 -12.20
CA PRO A 144 -8.19 17.21 -13.52
C PRO A 144 -7.95 18.68 -13.88
N SER A 145 -6.88 18.94 -14.63
CA SER A 145 -6.45 20.27 -15.03
C SER A 145 -5.80 20.23 -16.42
N PRO A 146 -5.61 21.37 -17.10
CA PRO A 146 -4.92 21.40 -18.39
C PRO A 146 -3.49 20.81 -18.37
N GLN A 147 -2.87 20.73 -17.19
CA GLN A 147 -1.52 20.16 -17.01
C GLN A 147 -1.49 18.64 -17.16
N ASP A 148 -2.64 17.97 -16.98
CA ASP A 148 -2.78 16.52 -17.00
C ASP A 148 -3.59 15.98 -18.19
N ASP A 149 -4.03 16.84 -19.12
CA ASP A 149 -4.89 16.46 -20.26
C ASP A 149 -4.31 15.35 -21.15
N GLY A 150 -2.98 15.23 -21.24
CA GLY A 150 -2.30 14.18 -22.00
C GLY A 150 -2.09 12.86 -21.24
N LEU A 151 -2.43 12.79 -19.95
CA LEU A 151 -2.19 11.60 -19.15
C LEU A 151 -3.30 10.56 -19.37
N PRO A 152 -2.95 9.28 -19.54
CA PRO A 152 -3.95 8.24 -19.76
C PRO A 152 -4.71 7.96 -18.46
N VAL A 153 -6.02 7.76 -18.59
CA VAL A 153 -6.95 7.56 -17.47
C VAL A 153 -8.11 6.66 -17.93
N PRO A 154 -8.61 5.76 -17.07
CA PRO A 154 -9.84 5.03 -17.38
C PRO A 154 -11.07 5.95 -17.32
N SER A 155 -12.13 5.52 -18.00
CA SER A 155 -13.44 6.17 -18.04
C SER A 155 -14.48 5.31 -17.32
N GLY A 156 -15.33 5.94 -16.49
CA GLY A 156 -16.36 5.27 -15.71
C GLY A 156 -16.62 5.96 -14.37
N GLU A 157 -17.76 5.68 -13.75
CA GLU A 157 -18.08 6.19 -12.42
C GLU A 157 -17.17 5.56 -11.36
N GLY A 158 -16.73 6.38 -10.39
CA GLY A 158 -15.90 5.92 -9.28
C GLY A 158 -14.48 5.49 -9.66
N LEU A 159 -14.05 5.74 -10.91
CA LEU A 159 -12.68 5.45 -11.36
C LEU A 159 -11.73 6.61 -11.06
N PRO A 160 -10.42 6.33 -10.89
CA PRO A 160 -9.43 7.37 -10.64
C PRO A 160 -9.43 8.41 -11.77
N GLY A 161 -9.43 9.69 -11.40
CA GLY A 161 -9.25 10.80 -12.34
C GLY A 161 -7.81 10.95 -12.81
N ARG A 162 -7.59 11.80 -13.81
CA ARG A 162 -6.26 12.06 -14.39
C ARG A 162 -5.38 13.03 -13.61
N GLY A 163 -5.90 13.67 -12.56
CA GLY A 163 -5.18 14.72 -11.84
C GLY A 163 -3.84 14.27 -11.23
N LEU A 164 -2.93 15.23 -11.10
CA LEU A 164 -1.63 15.09 -10.44
C LEU A 164 -1.79 14.80 -8.93
N PRO A 165 -0.76 14.31 -8.21
CA PRO A 165 -0.89 13.99 -6.80
C PRO A 165 -1.17 15.25 -5.96
N ASP A 166 -2.18 15.18 -5.10
CA ASP A 166 -2.43 16.21 -4.08
C ASP A 166 -1.48 15.98 -2.89
N LEU A 167 -0.41 16.78 -2.87
CA LEU A 167 0.61 16.69 -1.84
C LEU A 167 0.13 17.15 -0.45
N ASN A 168 -0.96 17.92 -0.36
CA ASN A 168 -1.53 18.30 0.94
C ASN A 168 -2.30 17.13 1.58
N GLY A 169 -2.84 16.24 0.76
CA GLY A 169 -3.53 15.02 1.19
C GLY A 169 -2.62 13.82 1.42
N LEU A 170 -1.30 14.01 1.41
CA LEU A 170 -0.33 12.93 1.42
C LEU A 170 -0.34 12.18 2.77
N ARG A 171 -0.28 10.85 2.70
CA ARG A 171 -0.24 9.95 3.86
C ARG A 171 0.99 9.06 3.80
N ALA A 172 1.59 8.80 4.96
CA ALA A 172 2.67 7.84 5.10
C ALA A 172 2.33 6.83 6.19
N PHE A 173 2.54 5.57 5.88
CA PHE A 173 2.28 4.44 6.76
C PHE A 173 3.51 3.57 6.92
N VAL A 174 3.68 3.00 8.09
CA VAL A 174 4.63 1.93 8.39
C VAL A 174 3.85 0.63 8.41
N ALA A 175 4.07 -0.20 7.39
CA ALA A 175 3.52 -1.54 7.30
C ALA A 175 4.47 -2.56 7.93
N THR A 176 3.93 -3.67 8.41
CA THR A 176 4.71 -4.82 8.87
C THR A 176 4.88 -5.86 7.76
N ASP A 177 5.82 -6.77 7.95
CA ASP A 177 6.03 -7.97 7.12
C ASP A 177 4.83 -8.95 7.11
N HIS A 178 3.81 -8.73 7.94
CA HIS A 178 2.55 -9.51 7.96
C HIS A 178 1.40 -8.82 7.23
N GLN A 179 1.66 -7.65 6.63
CA GLN A 179 0.68 -6.88 5.88
C GLN A 179 1.13 -6.82 4.42
N ALA A 180 0.22 -7.15 3.51
CA ALA A 180 0.34 -6.80 2.10
C ALA A 180 -0.53 -5.57 1.82
N VAL A 181 -0.16 -4.79 0.81
CA VAL A 181 -0.95 -3.65 0.34
C VAL A 181 -1.36 -3.86 -1.11
N THR A 182 -2.62 -3.59 -1.41
CA THR A 182 -3.13 -3.44 -2.76
C THR A 182 -3.45 -1.97 -2.99
N TYR A 183 -2.69 -1.28 -3.82
CA TYR A 183 -3.08 0.05 -4.30
C TYR A 183 -4.26 -0.10 -5.27
N ALA A 184 -5.30 0.71 -5.10
CA ALA A 184 -6.37 0.84 -6.09
C ALA A 184 -5.81 1.39 -7.42
N ALA A 185 -6.51 1.16 -8.53
CA ALA A 185 -6.07 1.70 -9.81
C ALA A 185 -5.98 3.23 -9.71
N GLY A 186 -4.91 3.79 -10.27
CA GLY A 186 -4.66 5.23 -10.31
C GLY A 186 -4.25 5.89 -8.99
N THR A 187 -4.20 5.17 -7.87
CA THR A 187 -3.66 5.68 -6.61
C THR A 187 -2.20 6.11 -6.79
N TRP A 188 -1.89 7.36 -6.43
CA TRP A 188 -0.52 7.85 -6.38
C TRP A 188 0.20 7.23 -5.18
N HIS A 189 1.38 6.67 -5.40
CA HIS A 189 2.20 6.06 -4.37
C HIS A 189 3.70 6.24 -4.65
N ALA A 190 4.52 6.15 -3.60
CA ALA A 190 5.97 6.11 -3.76
C ALA A 190 6.43 4.70 -4.18
N PRO A 191 7.57 4.57 -4.90
CA PRO A 191 8.22 3.28 -5.10
C PRO A 191 8.50 2.56 -3.78
N MET A 192 8.59 1.22 -3.79
CA MET A 192 8.74 0.42 -2.57
C MET A 192 9.94 0.84 -1.71
N VAL A 193 9.74 0.85 -0.40
CA VAL A 193 10.77 1.21 0.59
C VAL A 193 10.81 0.15 1.67
N ALA A 194 11.70 -0.83 1.54
CA ALA A 194 12.01 -1.74 2.63
C ALA A 194 12.71 -0.99 3.76
N LEU A 195 12.33 -1.24 5.01
CA LEU A 195 12.95 -0.64 6.18
C LEU A 195 13.70 -1.70 6.98
N ASP A 196 14.93 -1.37 7.35
CA ASP A 196 15.74 -2.30 8.12
C ASP A 196 15.18 -2.46 9.53
N ARG A 197 15.37 -3.66 10.09
CA ARG A 197 15.21 -3.80 11.53
C ARG A 197 16.39 -3.07 12.14
N HIS A 198 16.18 -1.95 12.83
CA HIS A 198 17.24 -1.32 13.62
C HIS A 198 18.02 -2.40 14.37
N ILE A 199 19.24 -2.70 13.93
CA ILE A 199 20.17 -3.48 14.72
C ILE A 199 20.60 -2.52 15.82
N ARG A 200 19.98 -2.65 17.00
CA ARG A 200 20.59 -2.13 18.22
C ARG A 200 21.92 -2.87 18.38
N GLY A 201 23.02 -2.12 18.29
CA GLY A 201 24.33 -2.50 18.81
C GLY A 201 25.01 -3.68 18.10
N ALA A 202 26.05 -3.37 17.34
CA ALA A 202 27.30 -4.12 17.41
C ALA A 202 28.26 -3.32 18.30
#